data_AF-X1INZ1-F1
#
_entry.id   AF-X1INZ1-F1
#
_cell.length_a   1.000
_cell.length_b   1.000
_cell.length_c   1.000
_cell.angle_alpha   90.00
_cell.angle_beta   90.00
_cell.angle_gamma   90.00
#
_symmetry.space_group_name_H-M   'P 1'
#
loop_
_entity.id
_entity.type
_entity.pdbx_description
1 polymer ?
#
loop_
_entity_poly.entity_id
_entity_poly.type
_entity_poly.pdbx_seq_one_letter_code
_entity_poly.pdbx_strand_id
1 'polypeptide(L)'
;MSEMQIIVTGASGLLGREIMKILSQDCNVEGWAFRRAEKLKRVNLLAYQEVEEAFYQFSPDILIHAAAERKPDVMDKQPEKAWELNVGVTKHLAQLSQSSGSHFIFISTDYIFDGTSPPYKEESVPGPLNLYGKSKAKAEEIIQEN
;
A
#
# COMPACT_ATOMS: atom_id res chain seq x y z
N MET A 1 28.30 3.21 -4.78
CA MET A 1 27.09 2.38 -4.90
C MET A 1 25.97 3.35 -5.25
N SER A 2 25.06 2.99 -6.16
CA SER A 2 23.89 3.83 -6.43
C SER A 2 23.05 3.93 -5.17
N GLU A 3 22.51 5.11 -4.90
CA GLU A 3 21.57 5.34 -3.80
C GLU A 3 20.27 4.55 -4.07
N MET A 4 19.76 3.87 -3.05
CA MET A 4 18.57 3.03 -3.17
C MET A 4 17.34 3.89 -3.51
N GLN A 5 16.59 3.48 -4.54
CA GLN A 5 15.40 4.16 -5.03
C GLN A 5 14.15 3.56 -4.38
N ILE A 6 13.42 4.36 -3.58
CA ILE A 6 12.26 3.87 -2.83
C ILE A 6 11.01 4.69 -3.18
N ILE A 7 9.91 4.01 -3.50
CA ILE A 7 8.59 4.64 -3.57
C ILE A 7 7.81 4.35 -2.29
N VAL A 8 7.15 5.37 -1.75
CA VAL A 8 6.22 5.21 -0.63
C VAL A 8 4.84 5.71 -1.04
N THR A 9 3.88 4.80 -1.23
CA THR A 9 2.49 5.20 -1.45
C THR A 9 1.82 5.58 -0.13
N GLY A 10 0.86 6.51 -0.18
CA GLY A 10 0.22 6.98 1.04
C GLY A 10 1.16 7.84 1.88
N ALA A 11 2.18 8.44 1.26
CA ALA A 11 3.20 9.25 1.92
C ALA A 11 2.64 10.46 2.70
N SER A 12 1.46 10.97 2.34
CA SER A 12 0.78 12.03 3.10
C SER A 12 0.05 11.51 4.36
N GLY A 13 -0.06 10.19 4.53
CA GLY A 13 -0.73 9.49 5.63
C GLY A 13 0.05 9.56 6.95
N LEU A 14 -0.49 8.97 8.01
CA LEU A 14 0.16 8.96 9.32
C LEU A 14 1.49 8.20 9.26
N LEU A 15 1.44 6.93 8.85
CA LEU A 15 2.63 6.07 8.73
C LEU A 15 3.56 6.55 7.61
N GLY A 16 3.00 6.85 6.42
CA GLY A 16 3.79 7.26 5.26
C GLY A 16 4.70 8.46 5.54
N ARG A 17 4.25 9.46 6.31
CA ARG A 17 5.09 10.62 6.66
C ARG A 17 6.30 10.25 7.50
N GLU A 18 6.14 9.36 8.47
CA GLU A 18 7.27 8.93 9.31
C GLU A 18 8.24 8.05 8.52
N ILE A 19 7.74 7.17 7.63
CA ILE A 19 8.58 6.39 6.71
C ILE A 19 9.41 7.32 5.82
N MET A 20 8.78 8.31 5.18
CA MET A 20 9.49 9.30 4.36
C MET A 20 10.57 10.02 5.16
N LYS A 21 10.24 10.49 6.37
CA LYS A 21 11.17 11.24 7.23
C LYS A 21 12.42 10.43 7.61
N ILE A 22 12.25 9.13 7.85
CA ILE A 22 13.35 8.24 8.23
C ILE A 22 14.19 7.90 6.99
N LEU A 23 13.56 7.42 5.91
CA LEU A 23 14.28 6.89 4.75
C LEU A 23 14.94 7.97 3.89
N SER A 24 14.38 9.19 3.82
CA SER A 24 14.98 10.29 3.04
C SER A 24 16.30 10.82 3.62
N GLN A 25 16.81 10.26 4.72
CA GLN A 25 18.12 10.59 5.26
C GLN A 25 19.25 9.84 4.54
N ASP A 26 18.96 8.64 4.04
CA ASP A 26 19.96 7.70 3.50
C ASP A 26 19.63 7.17 2.09
N CYS A 27 18.40 7.39 1.60
CA CYS A 27 17.90 6.89 0.34
C CYS A 27 17.22 7.98 -0.50
N ASN A 28 17.13 7.76 -1.81
CA ASN A 28 16.31 8.57 -2.69
C ASN A 28 14.86 8.08 -2.63
N VAL A 29 13.97 8.87 -2.04
CA VAL A 29 12.59 8.45 -1.77
C VAL A 29 11.58 9.33 -2.51
N GLU A 30 10.74 8.74 -3.36
CA GLU A 30 9.60 9.40 -3.99
C GLU A 30 8.29 9.03 -3.27
N GLY A 31 7.76 9.98 -2.50
CA GLY A 31 6.50 9.79 -1.81
C GLY A 31 5.30 10.11 -2.70
N TRP A 32 4.35 9.19 -2.79
CA TRP A 32 3.14 9.33 -3.60
C TRP A 32 1.91 9.63 -2.74
N ALA A 33 1.11 10.60 -3.18
CA ALA A 33 -0.17 10.94 -2.56
C ALA A 33 -1.16 11.47 -3.60
N PHE A 34 -2.47 11.43 -3.29
CA PHE A 34 -3.47 12.00 -4.19
C PHE A 34 -3.95 13.39 -3.75
N ARG A 35 -4.71 13.50 -2.65
CA ARG A 35 -5.33 14.78 -2.24
C ARG A 35 -4.34 15.78 -1.64
N ARG A 36 -3.38 15.32 -0.83
CA ARG A 36 -2.41 16.13 -0.08
C ARG A 36 -1.00 15.88 -0.63
N ALA A 37 -0.71 16.47 -1.79
CA ALA A 37 0.51 16.20 -2.55
C ALA A 37 1.38 17.44 -2.77
N GLU A 38 1.40 18.40 -1.83
CA GLU A 38 2.13 19.67 -2.03
C GLU A 38 3.65 19.50 -2.18
N LYS A 39 4.25 18.58 -1.41
CA LYS A 39 5.68 18.24 -1.43
C LYS A 39 5.93 16.80 -1.87
N LEU A 40 4.93 16.18 -2.50
CA LEU A 40 4.92 14.76 -2.86
C LEU A 40 4.50 14.64 -4.32
N LYS A 41 4.82 13.52 -4.96
CA LYS A 41 4.28 13.26 -6.30
C LYS A 41 2.79 13.01 -6.19
N ARG A 42 2.02 13.77 -6.97
CA ARG A 42 0.59 13.53 -7.11
C ARG A 42 0.39 12.32 -8.01
N VAL A 43 -0.07 11.20 -7.43
CA VAL A 43 -0.41 9.98 -8.17
C VAL A 43 -1.79 9.49 -7.74
N ASN A 44 -2.72 9.37 -8.69
CA ASN A 44 -3.98 8.69 -8.45
C ASN A 44 -3.80 7.18 -8.61
N LEU A 45 -3.75 6.45 -7.50
CA LEU A 45 -3.54 4.99 -7.54
C LEU A 45 -4.63 4.21 -8.30
N LEU A 46 -5.84 4.76 -8.42
CA LEU A 46 -6.92 4.16 -9.20
C LEU A 46 -6.77 4.37 -10.72
N ALA A 47 -5.80 5.17 -11.17
CA ALA A 47 -5.46 5.36 -12.57
C ALA A 47 -4.20 4.53 -12.89
N TYR A 48 -4.37 3.27 -13.24
CA TYR A 48 -3.25 2.31 -13.41
C TYR A 48 -2.20 2.74 -14.43
N GLN A 49 -2.61 3.38 -15.53
CA GLN A 49 -1.65 3.92 -16.48
C GLN A 49 -0.76 5.02 -15.87
N GLU A 50 -1.33 5.93 -15.06
CA GLU A 50 -0.59 6.97 -14.35
C GLU A 50 0.39 6.36 -13.34
N VAL A 51 -0.03 5.28 -12.67
CA VAL A 51 0.80 4.51 -11.74
C VAL A 51 1.99 3.87 -12.46
N GLU A 52 1.76 3.19 -13.57
CA GLU A 52 2.80 2.54 -14.38
C GLU A 52 3.82 3.57 -14.89
N GLU A 53 3.35 4.65 -15.49
CA GLU A 53 4.21 5.72 -16.01
C GLU A 53 5.10 6.31 -14.89
N ALA A 54 4.50 6.63 -13.74
CA ALA A 54 5.24 7.15 -12.59
C ALA A 54 6.22 6.14 -12.01
N PHE A 55 5.84 4.85 -11.96
CA PHE A 55 6.66 3.77 -11.44
C PHE A 55 7.90 3.56 -12.31
N TYR A 56 7.73 3.40 -13.62
CA TYR A 56 8.84 3.18 -14.55
C TYR A 56 9.74 4.40 -14.71
N GLN A 57 9.18 5.62 -14.59
CA GLN A 57 9.98 6.84 -14.59
C GLN A 57 10.95 6.89 -13.40
N PHE A 58 10.50 6.44 -12.22
CA PHE A 58 11.33 6.46 -11.01
C PHE A 58 12.21 5.21 -10.87
N SER A 59 11.78 4.07 -11.43
CA SER A 59 12.50 2.78 -11.40
C SER A 59 12.94 2.35 -9.98
N PRO A 60 11.98 2.11 -9.06
CA PRO A 60 12.29 1.82 -7.66
C PRO A 60 12.94 0.46 -7.44
N ASP A 61 13.93 0.40 -6.56
CA ASP A 61 14.41 -0.84 -5.95
C ASP A 61 13.38 -1.41 -4.96
N ILE A 62 12.63 -0.53 -4.27
CA ILE A 62 11.63 -0.90 -3.26
C ILE A 62 10.34 -0.08 -3.43
N LEU A 63 9.18 -0.75 -3.37
CA LEU A 63 7.87 -0.12 -3.29
C LEU A 63 7.20 -0.43 -1.94
N ILE A 64 7.02 0.59 -1.11
CA ILE A 64 6.31 0.49 0.18
C ILE A 64 4.86 0.97 0.02
N HIS A 65 3.91 0.05 0.12
CA HIS A 65 2.48 0.31 -0.06
C HIS A 65 1.75 0.55 1.27
N ALA A 66 1.68 1.82 1.71
CA ALA A 66 0.95 2.24 2.91
C ALA A 66 -0.38 2.97 2.61
N ALA A 67 -0.74 3.17 1.33
CA ALA A 67 -2.04 3.75 0.97
C ALA A 67 -3.19 2.75 1.19
N ALA A 68 -4.27 3.20 1.82
CA ALA A 68 -5.52 2.45 1.96
C ALA A 68 -6.67 3.42 2.29
N GLU A 69 -7.91 3.05 1.94
CA GLU A 69 -9.10 3.59 2.58
C GLU A 69 -9.42 2.76 3.83
N ARG A 70 -9.50 3.43 4.98
CA ARG A 70 -9.70 2.80 6.29
C ARG A 70 -10.88 3.38 7.06
N LYS A 71 -11.55 4.39 6.52
CA LYS A 71 -12.66 5.06 7.20
C LYS A 71 -13.95 4.28 6.94
N PRO A 72 -14.61 3.74 7.99
CA PRO A 72 -15.85 2.98 7.83
C PRO A 72 -16.90 3.73 7.02
N ASP A 73 -17.16 5.00 7.35
CA ASP A 73 -18.13 5.84 6.64
C ASP A 73 -17.88 5.95 5.13
N VAL A 74 -16.61 5.93 4.70
CA VAL A 74 -16.26 6.00 3.27
C VAL A 74 -16.44 4.64 2.62
N MET A 75 -16.02 3.57 3.30
CA MET A 75 -16.19 2.20 2.81
C MET A 75 -17.66 1.82 2.70
N ASP A 76 -18.52 2.28 3.61
CA ASP A 76 -19.96 1.99 3.54
C ASP A 76 -20.64 2.78 2.41
N LYS A 77 -20.21 4.02 2.15
CA LYS A 77 -20.77 4.87 1.09
C LYS A 77 -20.25 4.51 -0.30
N GLN A 78 -19.02 4.04 -0.42
CA GLN A 78 -18.33 3.75 -1.69
C GLN A 78 -17.55 2.41 -1.60
N PRO A 79 -18.23 1.28 -1.32
CA PRO A 79 -17.57 0.01 -1.04
C PRO A 79 -16.73 -0.49 -2.20
N GLU A 80 -17.22 -0.39 -3.43
CA GLU A 80 -16.49 -0.82 -4.63
C GLU A 80 -15.19 -0.04 -4.83
N LYS A 81 -15.24 1.29 -4.65
CA LYS A 81 -14.06 2.13 -4.79
C LYS A 81 -13.04 1.89 -3.68
N ALA A 82 -13.51 1.68 -2.45
CA ALA A 82 -12.64 1.36 -1.32
C ALA A 82 -12.00 -0.03 -1.49
N TRP A 83 -12.76 -0.99 -2.01
CA TRP A 83 -12.27 -2.31 -2.36
C TRP A 83 -11.23 -2.25 -3.48
N GLU A 84 -11.51 -1.52 -4.55
CA GLU A 84 -10.55 -1.33 -5.65
C GLU A 84 -9.26 -0.69 -5.15
N LEU A 85 -9.35 0.34 -4.29
CA LEU A 85 -8.17 0.98 -3.71
C LEU A 85 -7.38 0.07 -2.77
N ASN A 86 -8.04 -0.80 -2.01
CA ASN A 86 -7.38 -1.64 -1.01
C ASN A 86 -6.92 -3.00 -1.57
N VAL A 87 -7.53 -3.49 -2.64
CA VAL A 87 -7.32 -4.83 -3.20
C VAL A 87 -6.79 -4.74 -4.63
N GLY A 88 -7.52 -4.07 -5.52
CA GLY A 88 -7.14 -3.93 -6.94
C GLY A 88 -5.80 -3.23 -7.10
N VAL A 89 -5.64 -2.06 -6.48
CA VAL A 89 -4.39 -1.29 -6.47
C VAL A 89 -3.25 -2.10 -5.87
N THR A 90 -3.48 -2.80 -4.75
CA THR A 90 -2.44 -3.62 -4.12
C THR A 90 -1.98 -4.74 -5.06
N LYS A 91 -2.91 -5.45 -5.70
CA LYS A 91 -2.60 -6.46 -6.71
C LYS A 91 -1.77 -5.87 -7.84
N HIS A 92 -2.21 -4.74 -8.39
CA HIS A 92 -1.55 -4.08 -9.49
C HIS A 92 -0.11 -3.68 -9.12
N LEU A 93 0.09 -3.02 -7.98
CA LEU A 93 1.40 -2.62 -7.49
C LEU A 93 2.34 -3.80 -7.22
N ALA A 94 1.81 -4.91 -6.69
CA ALA A 94 2.58 -6.14 -6.49
C ALA A 94 3.06 -6.72 -7.83
N GLN A 95 2.18 -6.75 -8.83
CA GLN A 95 2.51 -7.23 -10.18
C GLN A 95 3.55 -6.35 -10.87
N LEU A 96 3.43 -5.01 -10.77
CA LEU A 96 4.45 -4.08 -11.27
C LEU A 96 5.81 -4.30 -10.62
N SER A 97 5.80 -4.51 -9.30
CA SER A 97 7.03 -4.74 -8.54
C SER A 97 7.70 -6.03 -8.97
N GLN A 98 6.92 -7.12 -9.08
CA GLN A 98 7.41 -8.41 -9.54
C GLN A 98 7.99 -8.36 -10.96
N SER A 99 7.28 -7.74 -11.91
CA SER A 99 7.73 -7.66 -13.31
C SER A 99 8.99 -6.82 -13.48
N SER A 100 9.22 -5.86 -12.58
CA SER A 100 10.36 -4.94 -12.63
C SER A 100 11.52 -5.37 -11.71
N GLY A 101 11.36 -6.45 -10.93
CA GLY A 101 12.34 -6.87 -9.93
C GLY A 101 12.42 -5.96 -8.70
N SER A 102 11.42 -5.12 -8.46
CA SER A 102 11.32 -4.25 -7.28
C SER A 102 10.82 -5.05 -6.08
N HIS A 103 11.37 -4.77 -4.89
CA HIS A 103 10.91 -5.40 -3.66
C HIS A 103 9.61 -4.73 -3.17
N PHE A 104 8.53 -5.50 -3.09
CA PHE A 104 7.22 -5.00 -2.67
C PHE A 104 7.00 -5.21 -1.17
N ILE A 105 6.69 -4.14 -0.45
CA ILE A 105 6.32 -4.17 0.97
C ILE A 105 4.89 -3.69 1.14
N PHE A 106 4.00 -4.58 1.58
CA PHE A 106 2.61 -4.27 1.86
C PHE A 106 2.38 -4.03 3.35
N ILE A 107 1.78 -2.90 3.71
CA ILE A 107 1.42 -2.62 5.11
C ILE A 107 0.01 -3.13 5.38
N SER A 108 -0.12 -4.18 6.17
CA SER A 108 -1.43 -4.73 6.58
C SER A 108 -1.94 -4.18 7.92
N THR A 109 -2.81 -4.93 8.61
CA THR A 109 -3.48 -4.54 9.86
C THR A 109 -3.83 -5.78 10.68
N ASP A 110 -3.84 -5.62 11.99
CA ASP A 110 -4.43 -6.55 12.96
C ASP A 110 -5.94 -6.77 12.77
N TYR A 111 -6.65 -5.88 12.05
CA TYR A 111 -8.08 -6.04 11.73
C TYR A 111 -8.37 -7.22 10.79
N ILE A 112 -7.34 -7.90 10.28
CA ILE A 112 -7.50 -9.20 9.61
C ILE A 112 -7.91 -10.32 10.59
N PHE A 113 -7.78 -10.11 11.89
CA PHE A 113 -8.17 -11.06 12.93
C PHE A 113 -9.50 -10.69 13.60
N ASP A 114 -10.13 -11.67 14.27
CA ASP A 114 -11.43 -11.52 14.94
C ASP A 114 -11.32 -11.00 16.39
N GLY A 115 -10.12 -11.00 16.97
CA GLY A 115 -9.86 -10.59 18.35
C GLY A 115 -10.26 -11.61 19.42
N THR A 116 -10.66 -12.83 19.07
CA THR A 116 -11.14 -13.84 20.03
C THR A 116 -10.04 -14.69 20.66
N SER A 117 -8.88 -14.82 20.01
CA SER A 117 -7.81 -15.76 20.41
C SER A 117 -6.40 -15.15 20.39
N PRO A 118 -6.15 -14.03 21.10
CA PRO A 118 -4.80 -13.44 21.18
C PRO A 118 -3.84 -14.29 22.04
N PRO A 119 -2.52 -14.22 21.79
CA PRO A 119 -1.85 -13.43 20.76
C PRO A 119 -1.93 -14.10 19.38
N TYR A 120 -2.13 -13.29 18.34
CA TYR A 120 -2.04 -13.75 16.95
C TYR A 120 -0.58 -13.80 16.51
N LYS A 121 -0.25 -14.84 15.75
CA LYS A 121 1.04 -15.04 15.08
C LYS A 121 0.88 -14.81 13.58
N GLU A 122 1.99 -14.72 12.87
CA GLU A 122 2.04 -14.58 11.42
C GLU A 122 1.35 -15.75 10.69
N GLU A 123 1.34 -16.95 11.29
CA GLU A 123 0.65 -18.13 10.74
C GLU A 123 -0.79 -18.29 11.25
N SER A 124 -1.30 -17.37 12.09
CA SER A 124 -2.68 -17.41 12.56
C SER A 124 -3.65 -17.20 11.39
N VAL A 125 -4.75 -17.95 11.39
CA VAL A 125 -5.77 -17.85 10.33
C VAL A 125 -6.51 -16.51 10.45
N PRO A 126 -6.58 -15.69 9.38
CA PRO A 126 -7.37 -14.46 9.38
C PRO A 126 -8.87 -14.72 9.55
N GLY A 127 -9.55 -13.84 10.28
CA GLY A 127 -11.00 -13.85 10.55
C GLY A 127 -11.59 -12.44 10.65
N PRO A 128 -11.49 -11.60 9.61
CA PRO A 128 -11.84 -10.19 9.71
C PRO A 128 -13.33 -9.93 9.91
N LEU A 129 -13.67 -9.07 10.88
CA LEU A 129 -15.05 -8.74 11.23
C LEU A 129 -15.65 -7.58 10.44
N ASN A 130 -14.82 -6.68 9.90
CA ASN A 130 -15.26 -5.48 9.19
C ASN A 130 -14.73 -5.42 7.74
N LEU A 131 -15.31 -4.54 6.92
CA LEU A 131 -14.98 -4.43 5.51
C LEU A 131 -13.51 -4.02 5.26
N TYR A 132 -12.95 -3.18 6.13
CA TYR A 132 -11.53 -2.81 6.05
C TYR A 132 -10.63 -4.04 6.24
N GLY A 133 -10.81 -4.79 7.33
CA GLY A 133 -10.08 -6.03 7.60
C GLY A 133 -10.24 -7.06 6.48
N LYS A 134 -11.46 -7.24 5.96
CA LYS A 134 -11.74 -8.12 4.81
C LYS A 134 -10.95 -7.72 3.57
N SER A 135 -10.91 -6.43 3.26
CA SER A 135 -10.14 -5.94 2.11
C SER A 135 -8.63 -6.16 2.28
N LYS A 136 -8.09 -5.96 3.49
CA LYS A 136 -6.66 -6.17 3.77
C LYS A 136 -6.26 -7.64 3.75
N ALA A 137 -7.08 -8.51 4.35
CA ALA A 137 -6.88 -9.96 4.29
C ALA A 137 -6.93 -10.46 2.84
N LYS A 138 -7.88 -9.97 2.02
CA LYS A 138 -7.94 -10.36 0.61
C LYS A 138 -6.72 -9.88 -0.19
N ALA A 139 -6.23 -8.69 0.12
CA ALA A 139 -5.02 -8.17 -0.50
C ALA A 139 -3.78 -9.01 -0.12
N GLU A 140 -3.66 -9.46 1.13
CA GLU A 140 -2.60 -10.40 1.55
C GLU A 140 -2.63 -11.72 0.78
N GLU A 141 -3.81 -12.33 0.66
CA GLU A 141 -4.00 -13.57 -0.10
C GLU A 141 -3.51 -13.41 -1.56
N ILE A 142 -3.93 -12.34 -2.22
CA ILE A 142 -3.57 -12.09 -3.63
C ILE A 142 -2.06 -11.88 -3.81
N ILE A 143 -1.38 -11.18 -2.89
CA ILE A 143 0.06 -10.93 -3.04
C ILE A 143 0.90 -12.16 -2.72
N GLN A 144 0.36 -13.12 -1.95
CA GLN A 144 1.03 -14.41 -1.69
C GLN A 144 0.89 -15.38 -2.88
N GLU A 145 -0.17 -15.22 -3.68
CA GLU A 145 -0.40 -16.01 -4.89
C GLU A 145 0.34 -15.51 -6.14
N ASN A 146 0.86 -14.26 -6.11
CA ASN A 146 1.55 -13.62 -7.23
C ASN A 146 2.99 -14.12 -7.42
#